data_AF-A0A1J4ZXU8-F1
#
_entry.id   AF-A0A1J4ZXU8-F1
#
_cell.length_a   1.000
_cell.length_b   1.000
_cell.length_c   1.000
_cell.angle_alpha   90.00
_cell.angle_beta   90.00
_cell.angle_gamma   90.00
#
_symmetry.space_group_name_H-M   'P 1'
#
loop_
_entity.id
_entity.type
_entity.pdbx_description
1 polymer ?
#
loop_
_entity_poly.entity_id
_entity_poly.type
_entity_poly.pdbx_seq_one_letter_code
_entity_poly.pdbx_strand_id
1 'polypeptide(L)'
;MGNRTLSIGLILRALFLDGDAYDQLRDDDNPFVEGLFLIVIIGAGTALLHLVGQLLAWASIPQISAIKDVIWNAYQRMPWWTEIARIPEALTQFQQTWDLAWRILPTLFGAPSPGNAAWNLVAWPVAALLSWLIYGLLAHLFARLLGGAGGVGQTLGTTALAFTPLLLRGLGFIPFLTIGGVLGTWQLICRYKALRSAHGLSWGRTFWATVLPFAVYLLFWLLVAGLGGAVITAIVGR
;
A
#
# COMPACT_ATOMS: atom_id res chain seq x y z
N MET A 1 -29.09 20.86 3.40
CA MET A 1 -28.16 19.80 3.86
C MET A 1 -28.53 18.56 3.08
N GLY A 2 -27.75 18.20 2.05
CA GLY A 2 -28.01 17.03 1.22
C GLY A 2 -27.91 15.76 2.06
N ASN A 3 -28.79 14.79 1.80
CA ASN A 3 -28.75 13.49 2.45
C ASN A 3 -27.44 12.80 2.06
N ARG A 4 -26.60 12.45 3.04
CA ARG A 4 -25.38 11.66 2.79
C ARG A 4 -25.76 10.32 2.19
N THR A 5 -25.37 10.06 0.94
CA THR A 5 -25.61 8.78 0.26
C THR A 5 -24.64 7.69 0.70
N LEU A 6 -23.50 8.07 1.28
CA LEU A 6 -22.56 7.12 1.84
C LEU A 6 -23.13 6.40 3.06
N SER A 7 -23.52 5.15 2.79
CA SER A 7 -23.94 4.19 3.80
C SER A 7 -23.02 2.97 3.78
N ILE A 8 -22.95 2.24 4.90
CA ILE A 8 -22.28 0.94 4.97
C ILE A 8 -22.86 -0.02 3.92
N GLY A 9 -24.17 0.07 3.65
CA GLY A 9 -24.83 -0.70 2.60
C GLY A 9 -24.24 -0.44 1.22
N LEU A 10 -24.01 0.82 0.84
CA LEU A 10 -23.40 1.18 -0.45
C LEU A 10 -21.97 0.61 -0.57
N ILE A 11 -21.18 0.72 0.51
CA ILE A 11 -19.81 0.20 0.58
C ILE A 11 -19.79 -1.33 0.37
N LEU A 12 -20.67 -2.07 1.06
CA LEU A 12 -20.76 -3.53 0.93
C LEU A 12 -21.28 -3.95 -0.44
N ARG A 13 -22.28 -3.25 -0.97
CA ARG A 13 -22.80 -3.50 -2.33
C ARG A 13 -21.71 -3.31 -3.39
N ALA A 14 -20.92 -2.24 -3.27
CA ALA A 14 -19.79 -2.01 -4.16
C ALA A 14 -18.69 -3.07 -4.03
N LEU A 15 -18.40 -3.54 -2.80
CA LEU A 15 -17.49 -4.66 -2.53
C LEU A 15 -17.93 -5.94 -3.25
N PHE A 16 -19.24 -6.19 -3.33
CA PHE A 16 -19.83 -7.30 -4.08
C PHE A 16 -20.17 -6.96 -5.54
N LEU A 17 -19.60 -5.88 -6.07
CA LEU A 17 -19.70 -5.47 -7.46
C LEU A 17 -21.14 -5.16 -7.92
N ASP A 18 -22.03 -4.76 -7.03
CA ASP A 18 -23.37 -4.30 -7.39
C ASP A 18 -23.27 -3.01 -8.22
N GLY A 19 -23.81 -3.03 -9.44
CA GLY A 19 -23.70 -1.91 -10.39
C GLY A 19 -24.41 -0.65 -9.89
N ASP A 20 -25.56 -0.84 -9.24
CA ASP A 20 -26.39 0.25 -8.72
C ASP A 20 -25.66 1.07 -7.66
N ALA A 21 -24.72 0.46 -6.91
CA ALA A 21 -23.92 1.20 -5.93
C ALA A 21 -22.96 2.20 -6.60
N TYR A 22 -22.44 1.86 -7.78
CA TYR A 22 -21.58 2.75 -8.55
C TYR A 22 -22.42 3.85 -9.22
N ASP A 23 -23.58 3.50 -9.78
CA ASP A 23 -24.48 4.47 -10.39
C ASP A 23 -25.04 5.45 -9.35
N GLN A 24 -25.40 4.97 -8.16
CA GLN A 24 -25.86 5.81 -7.05
C GLN A 24 -24.79 6.83 -6.61
N LEU A 25 -23.52 6.42 -6.50
CA LEU A 25 -22.45 7.36 -6.16
C LEU A 25 -22.09 8.29 -7.32
N ARG A 26 -22.19 7.83 -8.57
CA ARG A 26 -21.97 8.64 -9.78
C ARG A 26 -22.99 9.78 -9.86
N ASP A 27 -24.24 9.48 -9.52
CA ASP A 27 -25.38 10.38 -9.68
C ASP A 27 -25.66 11.22 -8.40
N ASP A 28 -24.76 11.16 -7.41
CA ASP A 28 -24.79 12.01 -6.23
C ASP A 28 -24.57 13.50 -6.57
N ASP A 29 -25.04 14.40 -5.70
CA ASP A 29 -24.82 15.85 -5.79
C ASP A 29 -23.32 16.20 -5.78
N ASN A 30 -22.50 15.49 -5.00
CA ASN A 30 -21.06 15.69 -4.92
C ASN A 30 -20.27 14.37 -4.80
N PRO A 31 -20.15 13.61 -5.91
CA PRO A 31 -19.48 12.31 -5.94
C PRO A 31 -18.02 12.38 -5.48
N PHE A 32 -17.35 13.51 -5.75
CA PHE A 32 -15.96 13.73 -5.36
C PHE A 32 -15.79 13.79 -3.84
N VAL A 33 -16.63 14.57 -3.15
CA VAL A 33 -16.55 14.73 -1.69
C VAL A 33 -16.91 13.42 -0.99
N GLU A 34 -17.93 12.71 -1.48
CA GLU A 34 -18.26 11.39 -0.96
C GLU A 34 -17.09 10.40 -1.20
N GLY A 35 -16.52 10.36 -2.41
CA GLY A 35 -15.34 9.55 -2.69
C GLY A 35 -14.16 9.86 -1.76
N LEU A 36 -13.87 11.15 -1.52
CA LEU A 36 -12.83 11.59 -0.59
C LEU A 36 -13.09 11.10 0.84
N PHE A 37 -14.33 11.27 1.34
CA PHE A 37 -14.72 10.82 2.66
C PHE A 37 -14.56 9.30 2.81
N LEU A 38 -14.94 8.54 1.78
CA LEU A 38 -14.78 7.10 1.73
C LEU A 38 -13.30 6.68 1.85
N ILE A 39 -12.41 7.30 1.07
CA ILE A 39 -10.97 7.01 1.13
C ILE A 39 -10.39 7.31 2.51
N VAL A 40 -10.78 8.44 3.11
CA VAL A 40 -10.30 8.82 4.45
C VAL A 40 -10.76 7.80 5.50
N ILE A 41 -12.03 7.39 5.48
CA ILE A 41 -12.56 6.40 6.43
C ILE A 41 -11.88 5.04 6.24
N ILE A 42 -11.81 4.53 5.01
CA ILE A 42 -11.19 3.23 4.74
C ILE A 42 -9.70 3.28 5.08
N GLY A 43 -9.01 4.36 4.69
CA GLY A 43 -7.60 4.57 4.97
C GLY A 43 -7.32 4.59 6.48
N ALA A 44 -8.06 5.40 7.24
CA ALA A 44 -7.91 5.49 8.69
C ALA A 44 -8.26 4.16 9.39
N GLY A 45 -9.39 3.55 9.03
CA GLY A 45 -9.84 2.28 9.61
C GLY A 45 -8.84 1.14 9.36
N THR A 46 -8.34 1.02 8.14
CA THR A 46 -7.34 -0.01 7.81
C THR A 46 -5.99 0.24 8.46
N ALA A 47 -5.57 1.51 8.58
CA ALA A 47 -4.34 1.87 9.29
C ALA A 47 -4.42 1.54 10.79
N LEU A 48 -5.55 1.81 11.44
CA LEU A 48 -5.80 1.48 12.85
C LEU A 48 -5.79 -0.03 13.09
N LEU A 49 -6.49 -0.81 12.26
CA LEU A 49 -6.50 -2.27 12.36
C LEU A 49 -5.10 -2.85 12.19
N HIS A 50 -4.33 -2.31 11.24
CA HIS A 50 -2.95 -2.72 11.02
C HIS A 50 -2.04 -2.36 12.20
N LEU A 51 -2.22 -1.20 12.83
CA LEU A 51 -1.50 -0.81 14.05
C LEU A 51 -1.74 -1.83 15.17
N VAL A 52 -3.00 -2.21 15.42
CA VAL A 52 -3.34 -3.24 16.42
C VAL A 52 -2.65 -4.56 16.09
N GLY A 53 -2.73 -5.02 14.84
CA GLY A 53 -2.06 -6.24 14.40
C GLY A 53 -0.55 -6.21 14.60
N GLN A 54 0.12 -5.09 14.28
CA GLN A 54 1.55 -4.93 14.47
C GLN A 54 1.97 -4.88 15.94
N LEU A 55 1.17 -4.23 16.80
CA LEU A 55 1.44 -4.20 18.24
C LEU A 55 1.24 -5.56 18.89
N LEU A 56 0.22 -6.32 18.50
CA LEU A 56 0.01 -7.69 18.94
C LEU A 56 1.15 -8.61 18.48
N ALA A 57 1.56 -8.49 17.21
CA ALA A 57 2.69 -9.25 16.67
C ALA A 57 3.99 -8.92 17.39
N TRP A 58 4.27 -7.62 17.61
CA TRP A 58 5.42 -7.15 18.37
C TRP A 58 5.42 -7.68 19.81
N ALA A 59 4.27 -7.70 20.48
CA ALA A 59 4.14 -8.22 21.84
C ALA A 59 4.28 -9.76 21.91
N SER A 60 4.05 -10.46 20.80
CA SER A 60 4.06 -11.93 20.73
C SER A 60 5.41 -12.53 20.32
N ILE A 61 6.37 -11.72 19.86
CA ILE A 61 7.70 -12.19 19.46
C ILE A 61 8.74 -11.96 20.57
N PRO A 62 9.73 -12.86 20.73
CA PRO A 62 10.83 -12.65 21.66
C PRO A 62 11.61 -11.38 21.32
N GLN A 63 12.17 -10.74 22.34
CA GLN A 63 12.94 -9.51 22.17
C GLN A 63 14.11 -9.74 21.21
N ILE A 64 14.25 -8.85 20.22
CA ILE A 64 15.32 -8.92 19.21
C ILE A 64 16.71 -8.91 19.86
N SER A 65 16.88 -8.22 21.00
CA SER A 65 18.11 -8.26 21.81
C SER A 65 18.45 -9.68 22.27
N ALA A 66 17.47 -10.44 22.75
CA ALA A 66 17.69 -11.82 23.18
C ALA A 66 18.15 -12.72 22.02
N ILE A 67 17.61 -12.51 20.82
CA ILE A 67 18.05 -13.23 19.61
C ILE A 67 19.49 -12.83 19.24
N LYS A 68 19.79 -11.52 19.26
CA LYS A 68 21.13 -10.98 19.02
C LYS A 68 22.15 -11.60 19.97
N ASP A 69 21.82 -11.68 21.26
CA ASP A 69 22.72 -12.20 22.28
C ASP A 69 22.96 -13.71 22.12
N VAL A 70 21.94 -14.50 21.78
CA VAL A 70 22.10 -15.93 21.48
C VAL A 70 23.05 -16.13 20.30
N ILE A 71 22.88 -15.37 19.22
CA ILE A 71 23.72 -15.50 18.03
C ILE A 71 25.13 -14.98 18.32
N TRP A 72 25.28 -13.88 19.06
CA TRP A 72 26.57 -13.39 19.52
C TRP A 72 27.33 -14.44 20.34
N ASN A 73 26.66 -15.07 21.29
CA ASN A 73 27.23 -16.16 22.09
C ASN A 73 27.62 -17.37 21.23
N ALA A 74 26.87 -17.68 20.17
CA ALA A 74 27.22 -18.73 19.23
C ALA A 74 28.49 -18.38 18.42
N TYR A 75 28.60 -17.12 17.98
CA TYR A 75 29.80 -16.60 17.32
C TYR A 75 31.05 -16.71 18.21
N GLN A 76 30.92 -16.36 19.50
CA GLN A 76 32.02 -16.45 20.45
C GLN A 76 32.56 -17.87 20.68
N ARG A 77 31.75 -18.89 20.38
CA ARG A 77 32.14 -20.31 20.51
C ARG A 77 32.84 -20.85 19.25
N MET A 78 32.91 -20.08 18.17
CA MET A 78 33.56 -20.52 16.94
C MET A 78 35.09 -20.47 17.06
N PRO A 79 35.83 -21.43 16.46
CA PRO A 79 37.29 -21.48 16.59
C PRO A 79 38.01 -20.18 16.18
N TRP A 80 37.57 -19.57 15.07
CA TRP A 80 38.13 -18.34 14.52
C TRP A 80 37.87 -17.10 15.39
N TRP A 81 36.90 -17.15 16.33
CA TRP A 81 36.61 -16.00 17.20
C TRP A 81 37.79 -15.66 18.09
N THR A 82 38.51 -16.69 18.55
CA THR A 82 39.71 -16.51 19.39
C THR A 82 40.86 -15.83 18.65
N GLU A 83 40.90 -15.94 17.31
CA GLU A 83 41.91 -15.28 16.46
C GLU A 83 41.56 -13.80 16.28
N ILE A 84 40.29 -13.48 15.98
CA ILE A 84 39.83 -12.09 15.82
C ILE A 84 39.87 -11.33 17.14
N ALA A 85 39.54 -11.98 18.27
CA ALA A 85 39.55 -11.35 19.59
C ALA A 85 40.95 -10.90 20.04
N ARG A 86 42.02 -11.41 19.42
CA ARG A 86 43.40 -10.97 19.68
C ARG A 86 43.77 -9.67 18.97
N ILE A 87 42.93 -9.19 18.05
CA ILE A 87 43.13 -7.97 17.27
C ILE A 87 42.08 -6.93 17.73
N PRO A 88 42.45 -5.97 18.62
CA PRO A 88 41.48 -5.05 19.23
C PRO A 88 40.71 -4.19 18.21
N GLU A 89 41.39 -3.77 17.14
CA GLU A 89 40.78 -2.99 16.06
C GLU A 89 39.72 -3.81 15.30
N ALA A 90 40.04 -5.06 14.94
CA ALA A 90 39.11 -5.94 14.24
C ALA A 90 37.87 -6.26 15.10
N LEU A 91 38.06 -6.47 16.41
CA LEU A 91 36.94 -6.70 17.33
C LEU A 91 36.02 -5.48 17.41
N THR A 92 36.59 -4.28 17.48
CA THR A 92 35.82 -3.02 17.53
C THR A 92 35.04 -2.80 16.25
N GLN A 93 35.68 -2.98 15.09
CA GLN A 93 35.04 -2.85 13.79
C GLN A 93 33.92 -3.88 13.60
N PHE A 94 34.15 -5.13 14.04
CA PHE A 94 33.14 -6.18 14.00
C PHE A 94 31.94 -5.82 14.88
N GLN A 95 32.15 -5.37 16.12
CA GLN A 95 31.08 -4.95 17.03
C GLN A 95 30.25 -3.79 16.45
N GLN A 96 30.90 -2.77 15.88
CA GLN A 96 30.20 -1.65 15.24
C GLN A 96 29.35 -2.12 14.06
N THR A 97 29.91 -2.98 13.21
CA THR A 97 29.19 -3.54 12.05
C THR A 97 28.04 -4.43 12.49
N TRP A 98 28.26 -5.25 13.52
CA TRP A 98 27.25 -6.11 14.13
C TRP A 98 26.08 -5.29 14.70
N ASP A 99 26.38 -4.24 15.46
CA ASP A 99 25.37 -3.36 16.03
C ASP A 99 24.59 -2.61 14.96
N LEU A 100 25.27 -2.14 13.91
CA LEU A 100 24.63 -1.50 12.77
C LEU A 100 23.70 -2.49 12.04
N ALA A 101 24.19 -3.71 11.78
CA ALA A 101 23.40 -4.76 11.14
C ALA A 101 22.14 -5.09 11.94
N TRP A 102 22.24 -5.26 13.26
CA TRP A 102 21.07 -5.54 14.12
C TRP A 102 20.12 -4.36 14.30
N ARG A 103 20.55 -3.12 14.02
CA ARG A 103 19.63 -1.98 13.94
C ARG A 103 18.83 -1.97 12.63
N ILE A 104 19.43 -2.43 11.54
CA ILE A 104 18.84 -2.32 10.19
C ILE A 104 18.08 -3.59 9.80
N LEU A 105 18.69 -4.76 9.94
CA LEU A 105 18.19 -6.03 9.40
C LEU A 105 16.81 -6.40 9.93
N PRO A 106 16.50 -6.32 11.24
CA PRO A 106 15.17 -6.65 11.73
C PRO A 106 14.09 -5.82 11.02
N THR A 107 14.30 -4.51 10.91
CA THR A 107 13.39 -3.59 10.23
C THR A 107 13.25 -3.94 8.75
N LEU A 108 14.37 -4.21 8.07
CA LEU A 108 14.41 -4.56 6.64
C LEU A 108 13.69 -5.87 6.35
N PHE A 109 13.80 -6.86 7.24
CA PHE A 109 13.12 -8.15 7.12
C PHE A 109 11.71 -8.16 7.73
N GLY A 110 11.16 -6.99 8.06
CA GLY A 110 9.75 -6.85 8.46
C GLY A 110 9.48 -7.22 9.92
N ALA A 111 10.48 -7.14 10.80
CA ALA A 111 10.25 -7.26 12.23
C ALA A 111 9.24 -6.17 12.68
N PRO A 112 8.18 -6.55 13.42
CA PRO A 112 7.24 -5.60 13.98
C PRO A 112 7.96 -4.52 14.79
N SER A 113 7.66 -3.25 14.52
CA SER A 113 8.19 -2.14 15.31
C SER A 113 7.08 -1.12 15.62
N PRO A 114 6.91 -0.69 16.88
CA PRO A 114 5.92 0.32 17.24
C PRO A 114 6.12 1.64 16.51
N GLY A 115 7.38 2.02 16.25
CA GLY A 115 7.72 3.23 15.49
C GLY A 115 7.22 3.19 14.04
N ASN A 116 7.45 2.08 13.32
CA ASN A 116 6.92 1.93 11.96
C ASN A 116 5.40 1.84 11.97
N ALA A 117 4.80 1.22 12.99
CA ALA A 117 3.36 1.14 13.14
C ALA A 117 2.72 2.54 13.30
N ALA A 118 3.33 3.40 14.12
CA ALA A 118 2.90 4.78 14.30
C ALA A 118 3.08 5.62 13.02
N TRP A 119 4.21 5.46 12.32
CA TRP A 119 4.42 6.13 11.03
C TRP A 119 3.37 5.71 9.98
N ASN A 120 3.10 4.40 9.89
CA ASN A 120 2.11 3.86 8.96
C ASN A 120 0.70 4.37 9.24
N LEU A 121 0.38 4.74 10.48
CA LEU A 121 -0.92 5.32 10.83
C LEU A 121 -1.23 6.60 10.02
N VAL A 122 -0.20 7.41 9.75
CA VAL A 122 -0.31 8.65 8.99
C VAL A 122 0.04 8.45 7.52
N ALA A 123 1.12 7.71 7.25
CA ALA A 123 1.60 7.51 5.89
C ALA A 123 0.60 6.74 5.02
N TRP A 124 -0.12 5.75 5.58
CA TRP A 124 -1.03 4.91 4.81
C TRP A 124 -2.27 5.68 4.29
N PRO A 125 -3.04 6.42 5.10
CA PRO A 125 -4.17 7.22 4.60
C PRO A 125 -3.74 8.25 3.55
N VAL A 126 -2.59 8.90 3.75
CA VAL A 126 -2.05 9.88 2.79
C VAL A 126 -1.66 9.20 1.48
N ALA A 127 -0.97 8.06 1.54
CA ALA A 127 -0.63 7.29 0.34
C ALA A 127 -1.87 6.77 -0.38
N ALA A 128 -2.90 6.31 0.35
CA ALA A 128 -4.17 5.89 -0.23
C ALA A 128 -4.87 7.05 -0.95
N LEU A 129 -4.91 8.24 -0.34
CA LEU A 129 -5.48 9.44 -0.94
C LEU A 129 -4.74 9.87 -2.21
N LEU A 130 -3.40 9.96 -2.14
CA LEU A 130 -2.58 10.35 -3.28
C LEU A 130 -2.69 9.34 -4.43
N SER A 131 -2.64 8.04 -4.12
CA SER A 131 -2.76 6.99 -5.12
C SER A 131 -4.15 6.97 -5.77
N TRP A 132 -5.22 7.21 -5.01
CA TRP A 132 -6.57 7.37 -5.53
C TRP A 132 -6.67 8.57 -6.47
N LEU A 133 -6.16 9.74 -6.07
CA LEU A 133 -6.18 10.95 -6.90
C LEU A 133 -5.40 10.76 -8.21
N ILE A 134 -4.16 10.28 -8.12
CA ILE A 134 -3.30 10.05 -9.29
C ILE A 134 -3.95 9.03 -10.22
N TYR A 135 -4.40 7.88 -9.69
CA TYR A 135 -5.06 6.86 -10.49
C TYR A 135 -6.34 7.39 -11.14
N GLY A 136 -7.21 8.03 -10.38
CA GLY A 136 -8.52 8.50 -10.86
C GLY A 136 -8.40 9.60 -11.92
N LEU A 137 -7.40 10.49 -11.81
CA LEU A 137 -7.11 11.50 -12.83
C LEU A 137 -6.58 10.87 -14.12
N LEU A 138 -5.64 9.92 -14.04
CA LEU A 138 -5.15 9.20 -15.21
C LEU A 138 -6.27 8.37 -15.86
N ALA A 139 -7.06 7.67 -15.05
CA ALA A 139 -8.18 6.88 -15.53
C ALA A 139 -9.25 7.75 -16.18
N HIS A 140 -9.54 8.93 -15.63
CA HIS A 140 -10.42 9.91 -16.25
C HIS A 140 -9.88 10.36 -17.62
N LEU A 141 -8.60 10.73 -17.70
CA LEU A 141 -7.96 11.12 -18.94
C LEU A 141 -8.11 10.03 -20.01
N PHE A 142 -7.72 8.79 -19.70
CA PHE A 142 -7.83 7.69 -20.66
C PHE A 142 -9.28 7.35 -21.00
N ALA A 143 -10.20 7.40 -20.04
CA ALA A 143 -11.62 7.19 -20.30
C ALA A 143 -12.17 8.25 -21.27
N ARG A 144 -11.80 9.53 -21.09
CA ARG A 144 -12.16 10.63 -22.00
C ARG A 144 -11.56 10.42 -23.40
N LEU A 145 -10.29 10.04 -23.48
CA LEU A 145 -9.63 9.74 -24.77
C LEU A 145 -10.28 8.56 -25.51
N LEU A 146 -10.87 7.61 -24.78
CA LEU A 146 -11.60 6.46 -25.33
C LEU A 146 -13.09 6.76 -25.60
N GLY A 147 -13.51 8.02 -25.48
CA GLY A 147 -14.86 8.48 -25.78
C GLY A 147 -15.86 8.39 -24.62
N GLY A 148 -15.37 8.39 -23.38
CA GLY A 148 -16.19 8.37 -22.17
C GLY A 148 -16.90 9.70 -21.90
N ALA A 149 -18.12 9.64 -21.36
CA ALA A 149 -18.94 10.81 -21.11
C ALA A 149 -18.83 11.38 -19.67
N GLY A 150 -18.19 10.65 -18.75
CA GLY A 150 -18.19 10.97 -17.33
C GLY A 150 -17.35 12.18 -16.96
N GLY A 151 -17.79 12.93 -15.95
CA GLY A 151 -17.03 14.03 -15.36
C GLY A 151 -15.89 13.57 -14.45
N VAL A 152 -14.97 14.49 -14.12
CA VAL A 152 -13.85 14.21 -13.19
C VAL A 152 -14.38 13.82 -11.81
N GLY A 153 -15.35 14.57 -11.27
CA GLY A 153 -15.95 14.30 -9.97
C GLY A 153 -16.61 12.92 -9.90
N GLN A 154 -17.37 12.56 -10.93
CA GLN A 154 -17.97 11.22 -11.07
C GLN A 154 -16.92 10.12 -11.12
N THR A 155 -15.83 10.34 -11.88
CA THR A 155 -14.73 9.37 -11.99
C THR A 155 -14.04 9.16 -10.64
N LEU A 156 -13.69 10.25 -9.96
CA LEU A 156 -13.03 10.19 -8.66
C LEU A 156 -13.95 9.55 -7.61
N GLY A 157 -15.22 9.95 -7.57
CA GLY A 157 -16.23 9.37 -6.69
C GLY A 157 -16.36 7.86 -6.87
N THR A 158 -16.69 7.39 -8.08
CA THR A 158 -16.89 5.95 -8.30
C THR A 158 -15.61 5.15 -8.13
N THR A 159 -14.44 5.67 -8.50
CA THR A 159 -13.16 4.96 -8.30
C THR A 159 -12.75 4.85 -6.84
N ALA A 160 -13.29 5.68 -5.94
CA ALA A 160 -13.09 5.52 -4.51
C ALA A 160 -13.70 4.21 -3.99
N LEU A 161 -14.79 3.73 -4.60
CA LEU A 161 -15.39 2.43 -4.25
C LEU A 161 -14.45 1.25 -4.51
N ALA A 162 -13.42 1.43 -5.35
CA ALA A 162 -12.42 0.40 -5.52
C ALA A 162 -11.51 0.20 -4.30
N PHE A 163 -11.61 1.06 -3.27
CA PHE A 163 -10.90 0.88 -2.01
C PHE A 163 -11.72 0.05 -1.00
N THR A 164 -13.00 -0.21 -1.25
CA THR A 164 -13.83 -1.08 -0.40
C THR A 164 -13.24 -2.48 -0.13
N PRO A 165 -12.50 -3.13 -1.05
CA PRO A 165 -11.86 -4.42 -0.76
C PRO A 165 -10.82 -4.33 0.36
N LEU A 166 -10.23 -3.16 0.61
CA LEU A 166 -9.26 -2.98 1.69
C LEU A 166 -9.88 -3.21 3.08
N LEU A 167 -11.20 -3.15 3.22
CA LEU A 167 -11.87 -3.55 4.46
C LEU A 167 -11.55 -5.01 4.83
N LEU A 168 -11.37 -5.88 3.83
CA LEU A 168 -10.96 -7.26 4.06
C LEU A 168 -9.54 -7.33 4.63
N ARG A 169 -8.64 -6.40 4.29
CA ARG A 169 -7.30 -6.31 4.91
C ARG A 169 -7.38 -6.13 6.42
N GLY A 170 -8.49 -5.57 6.91
CA GLY A 170 -8.81 -5.50 8.33
C GLY A 170 -8.82 -6.86 9.03
N LEU A 171 -9.06 -7.97 8.33
CA LEU A 171 -8.99 -9.33 8.89
C LEU A 171 -7.55 -9.78 9.21
N GLY A 172 -6.53 -8.98 8.88
CA GLY A 172 -5.13 -9.28 9.18
C GLY A 172 -4.78 -9.36 10.67
N PHE A 173 -5.72 -9.09 11.59
CA PHE A 173 -5.55 -9.44 13.02
C PHE A 173 -5.58 -10.96 13.25
N ILE A 174 -6.12 -11.74 12.32
CA ILE A 174 -6.13 -13.20 12.40
C ILE A 174 -4.72 -13.70 12.06
N PRO A 175 -4.02 -14.36 13.00
CA PRO A 175 -2.69 -14.88 12.74
C PRO A 175 -2.69 -15.82 11.53
N PHE A 176 -1.67 -15.72 10.68
CA PHE A 176 -1.47 -16.55 9.47
C PHE A 176 -2.49 -16.36 8.34
N LEU A 177 -3.48 -15.47 8.46
CA LEU A 177 -4.36 -15.12 7.35
C LEU A 177 -3.66 -14.16 6.38
N THR A 178 -3.24 -14.67 5.21
CA THR A 178 -2.67 -13.86 4.15
C THR A 178 -3.68 -13.60 3.05
N ILE A 179 -4.18 -12.36 3.01
CA ILE A 179 -5.00 -11.91 1.90
C ILE A 179 -4.04 -11.46 0.79
N GLY A 180 -3.59 -12.41 -0.01
CA GLY A 180 -2.59 -12.22 -1.05
C GLY A 180 -3.07 -11.35 -2.22
N GLY A 181 -2.61 -11.66 -3.44
CA GLY A 181 -2.89 -10.88 -4.66
C GLY A 181 -4.38 -10.70 -4.99
N VAL A 182 -5.27 -11.49 -4.37
CA VAL A 182 -6.73 -11.42 -4.52
C VAL A 182 -7.26 -10.01 -4.29
N LEU A 183 -6.74 -9.28 -3.30
CA LEU A 183 -7.16 -7.89 -3.03
C LEU A 183 -6.88 -6.96 -4.22
N GLY A 184 -5.69 -7.08 -4.80
CA GLY A 184 -5.29 -6.27 -5.95
C GLY A 184 -6.16 -6.56 -7.17
N THR A 185 -6.41 -7.84 -7.44
CA THR A 185 -7.30 -8.26 -8.53
C THR A 185 -8.73 -7.77 -8.30
N TRP A 186 -9.26 -7.89 -7.08
CA TRP A 186 -10.61 -7.45 -6.76
C TRP A 186 -10.77 -5.94 -6.88
N GLN A 187 -9.78 -5.18 -6.39
CA GLN A 187 -9.72 -3.74 -6.56
C GLN A 187 -9.65 -3.33 -8.04
N LEU A 188 -8.95 -4.09 -8.90
CA LEU A 188 -8.93 -3.83 -10.33
C LEU A 188 -10.31 -4.03 -10.97
N ILE A 189 -11.04 -5.08 -10.57
CA ILE A 189 -12.41 -5.32 -11.05
C ILE A 189 -13.35 -4.18 -10.59
N CYS A 190 -13.20 -3.72 -9.35
CA CYS A 190 -13.97 -2.57 -8.84
C CYS A 190 -13.66 -1.29 -9.63
N ARG A 191 -12.39 -1.03 -9.97
CA ARG A 191 -11.98 0.10 -10.83
C ARG A 191 -12.63 0.01 -12.21
N TYR A 192 -12.64 -1.19 -12.80
CA TYR A 192 -13.31 -1.44 -14.07
C TYR A 192 -14.81 -1.09 -14.00
N LYS A 193 -15.51 -1.58 -12.97
CA LYS A 193 -16.94 -1.26 -12.76
C LYS A 193 -17.16 0.24 -12.56
N ALA A 194 -16.32 0.89 -11.76
CA ALA A 194 -16.37 2.32 -11.51
C ALA A 194 -16.26 3.15 -12.80
N LEU A 195 -15.30 2.81 -13.67
CA LEU A 195 -15.12 3.52 -14.94
C LEU A 195 -16.24 3.22 -15.92
N ARG A 196 -16.75 1.99 -15.95
CA ARG A 196 -17.89 1.64 -16.81
C ARG A 196 -19.14 2.41 -16.43
N SER A 197 -19.43 2.48 -15.13
CA SER A 197 -20.55 3.26 -14.59
C SER A 197 -20.35 4.75 -14.86
N ALA A 198 -19.18 5.32 -14.53
CA ALA A 198 -18.92 6.75 -14.68
C ALA A 198 -18.95 7.23 -16.14
N HIS A 199 -18.45 6.43 -17.09
CA HIS A 199 -18.23 6.88 -18.47
C HIS A 199 -19.12 6.24 -19.53
N GLY A 200 -19.89 5.20 -19.19
CA GLY A 200 -20.75 4.48 -20.15
C GLY A 200 -19.96 3.79 -21.27
N LEU A 201 -18.70 3.44 -21.03
CA LEU A 201 -17.82 2.87 -22.04
C LEU A 201 -18.21 1.43 -22.40
N SER A 202 -17.90 1.03 -23.63
CA SER A 202 -17.95 -0.38 -24.03
C SER A 202 -16.94 -1.21 -23.23
N TRP A 203 -17.12 -2.55 -23.24
CA TRP A 203 -16.30 -3.45 -22.43
C TRP A 203 -14.79 -3.27 -22.66
N GLY A 204 -14.35 -3.25 -23.92
CA GLY A 204 -12.93 -3.15 -24.27
C GLY A 204 -12.33 -1.78 -23.98
N ARG A 205 -13.10 -0.70 -24.17
CA ARG A 205 -12.66 0.66 -23.83
C ARG A 205 -12.53 0.85 -22.32
N THR A 206 -13.47 0.29 -21.55
CA THR A 206 -13.38 0.28 -20.09
C THR A 206 -12.12 -0.47 -19.63
N PHE A 207 -11.82 -1.62 -20.23
CA PHE A 207 -10.62 -2.39 -19.91
C PHE A 207 -9.36 -1.55 -20.08
N TRP A 208 -9.19 -0.90 -21.23
CA TRP A 208 -8.03 -0.04 -21.48
C TRP A 208 -7.98 1.18 -20.56
N ALA A 209 -9.12 1.86 -20.33
CA ALA A 209 -9.19 2.96 -19.38
C ALA A 209 -8.77 2.55 -17.95
N THR A 210 -9.01 1.28 -17.58
CA THR A 210 -8.64 0.71 -16.28
C THR A 210 -7.15 0.39 -16.20
N VAL A 211 -6.57 -0.18 -17.27
CA VAL A 211 -5.20 -0.73 -17.30
C VAL A 211 -4.14 0.31 -17.65
N LEU A 212 -4.43 1.25 -18.56
CA LEU A 212 -3.46 2.26 -19.01
C LEU A 212 -2.82 3.10 -17.90
N PRO A 213 -3.54 3.51 -16.82
CA PRO A 213 -2.90 4.17 -15.68
C PRO A 213 -1.75 3.37 -15.06
N PHE A 214 -1.85 2.04 -15.02
CA PHE A 214 -0.78 1.18 -14.51
C PHE A 214 0.39 1.08 -15.48
N ALA A 215 0.13 1.10 -16.79
CA ALA A 215 1.21 1.16 -17.79
C ALA A 215 2.01 2.46 -17.67
N VAL A 216 1.34 3.59 -17.42
CA VAL A 216 2.00 4.88 -17.12
C VAL A 216 2.83 4.79 -15.85
N TYR A 217 2.27 4.20 -14.78
CA TYR A 217 2.99 4.01 -13.53
C TYR A 217 4.23 3.13 -13.70
N LEU A 218 4.12 2.03 -14.43
CA LEU A 218 5.24 1.14 -14.73
C LEU A 218 6.32 1.87 -15.53
N LEU A 219 5.95 2.60 -16.57
CA LEU A 219 6.89 3.39 -17.37
C LEU A 219 7.61 4.42 -16.51
N PHE A 220 6.89 5.14 -15.66
CA PHE A 220 7.48 6.10 -14.73
C PHE A 220 8.55 5.46 -13.84
N TRP A 221 8.26 4.31 -13.22
CA TRP A 221 9.23 3.62 -12.36
C TRP A 221 10.42 3.04 -13.12
N LEU A 222 10.22 2.55 -14.34
CA LEU A 222 11.33 2.10 -15.19
C LEU A 222 12.28 3.25 -15.54
N LEU A 223 11.73 4.44 -15.82
CA LEU A 223 12.54 5.63 -16.08
C LEU A 223 13.30 6.08 -14.84
N VAL A 224 12.65 6.12 -13.67
CA VAL A 224 13.29 6.47 -12.39
C VAL A 224 14.40 5.47 -12.05
N ALA A 225 14.15 4.17 -12.21
CA ALA A 225 15.15 3.13 -11.95
C ALA A 225 16.33 3.23 -12.93
N GLY A 226 16.07 3.46 -14.22
CA GLY A 226 17.12 3.64 -15.23
C GLY A 226 18.00 4.86 -14.94
N LEU A 227 17.40 6.00 -14.60
CA LEU A 227 18.11 7.22 -14.23
C LEU A 227 18.89 7.06 -12.91
N GLY A 228 18.28 6.45 -11.89
CA GLY A 228 18.93 6.19 -10.61
C GLY A 228 20.13 5.25 -10.77
N GLY A 229 19.98 4.18 -11.57
CA GLY A 229 21.07 3.28 -11.92
C GLY A 229 22.22 4.01 -12.61
N ALA A 230 21.92 4.88 -13.58
CA ALA A 230 22.92 5.69 -14.28
C ALA A 230 23.68 6.66 -13.35
N VAL A 231 22.98 7.25 -12.38
CA VAL A 231 23.62 8.12 -11.36
C VAL A 231 24.55 7.31 -10.46
N ILE A 232 24.11 6.14 -10.00
CA ILE A 232 24.94 5.27 -9.14
C ILE A 232 26.19 4.81 -9.88
N THR A 233 26.07 4.35 -11.14
CA THR A 233 27.25 3.97 -11.93
C THR A 233 28.17 5.15 -12.19
N ALA A 234 27.66 6.37 -12.38
CA ALA A 234 28.48 7.56 -12.54
C ALA A 234 29.22 7.98 -11.25
N ILE A 235 28.68 7.66 -10.07
CA ILE A 235 29.29 7.96 -8.76
C ILE A 235 30.28 6.87 -8.34
N VAL A 236 29.94 5.60 -8.51
CA VAL A 236 30.76 4.44 -8.09
C VAL A 236 31.83 4.07 -9.13
N GLY A 237 31.61 4.41 -10.40
CA GLY A 237 32.59 4.25 -11.48
C GLY A 237 33.68 5.33 -11.51
N ARG A 238 33.71 6.22 -10.52
CA ARG A 238 34.80 7.17 -10.25
C ARG A 238 35.59 6.68 -9.04
#